data_AF-A0A2V2V6P8-F1
#
_entry.id   AF-A0A2V2V6P8-F1
#
_cell.length_a   1.000
_cell.length_b   1.000
_cell.length_c   1.000
_cell.angle_alpha   90.00
_cell.angle_beta   90.00
_cell.angle_gamma   90.00
#
_symmetry.space_group_name_H-M   'P 1'
#
loop_
_entity.id
_entity.type
_entity.pdbx_description
1 polymer ?
#
loop_
_entity_poly.entity_id
_entity_poly.type
_entity_poly.pdbx_seq_one_letter_code
_entity_poly.pdbx_strand_id
1 'polypeptide(L)'
;MSALMKPKNAARCPIIVITRAPLNSGNHYNTKEPVNWLLPKTLLFAITPTLPLYIRTVLLKLPISPFSLSHKDAMRMQFSDKWMTSVAGVWFLLVLFAVSRTQEIKTNVDAYLGDDFAANSSQQPQLLPRTTDGEALRYVPRDVVDAWKKRDFLIVLGIPTVDVEARQRRRHLQRSTCWRFPGVATRANNFTGAMLVLYVLARHPSHGYSYSATLLEEAAQWHDVVTTSIDEGRVTTNKTVGGSGFWGREAEIGMSRKTYFLFDFVLRLFPTVPYIAKGDDDMFLRVPQYLADLRTLPRRKTYWGVLYQKGGLFPVDFILGFAMTLARDVAEKFVSYEPLQRLVRLPYSKEREPEFLSLSMDHEDVMVGRVLHEMRYKDVVFFSERPCRFHDVHEGLGVRNATESSVVVHHVWESEYETLMQRFGNDTSPAPKRFRCSKGWYIFDC
;
A
#
# COMPACT_ATOMS: atom_id res chain seq x y z
N MET A 1 3.35 55.69 -6.23
CA MET A 1 4.54 54.82 -6.07
C MET A 1 4.20 53.71 -5.09
N SER A 2 4.30 52.45 -5.56
CA SER A 2 4.63 51.20 -4.82
C SER A 2 3.82 50.82 -3.56
N ALA A 3 3.36 49.59 -3.30
CA ALA A 3 3.21 48.32 -4.00
C ALA A 3 2.47 47.34 -3.04
N LEU A 4 1.92 46.27 -3.62
CA LEU A 4 1.24 45.14 -2.99
C LEU A 4 1.99 44.48 -1.82
N MET A 5 1.22 43.91 -0.87
CA MET A 5 1.48 42.55 -0.39
C MET A 5 0.17 41.77 -0.13
N LYS A 6 0.01 40.66 -0.87
CA LYS A 6 -0.96 39.59 -0.63
C LYS A 6 -0.60 38.82 0.65
N PRO A 7 -1.56 38.28 1.42
CA PRO A 7 -1.24 37.33 2.47
C PRO A 7 -0.90 35.94 1.89
N LYS A 8 0.21 35.39 2.37
CA LYS A 8 0.64 33.99 2.20
C LYS A 8 -0.29 33.07 2.99
N ASN A 9 -1.03 32.20 2.32
CA ASN A 9 -1.71 31.08 2.96
C ASN A 9 -0.72 29.93 3.14
N ALA A 10 -0.09 29.86 4.30
CA ALA A 10 0.60 28.68 4.78
C ALA A 10 0.45 28.56 6.31
N ALA A 11 -0.59 27.84 6.75
CA ALA A 11 -0.70 27.13 8.02
C ALA A 11 -1.98 26.24 7.92
N ARG A 12 -2.10 25.05 8.55
CA ARG A 12 -1.87 24.78 9.98
C ARG A 12 -1.75 23.27 10.26
N CYS A 13 -0.74 22.88 11.05
CA CYS A 13 -0.92 21.79 12.03
C CYS A 13 -1.80 22.34 13.17
N PRO A 14 -2.87 21.65 13.61
CA PRO A 14 -3.57 22.04 14.84
C PRO A 14 -2.64 21.92 16.05
N ILE A 15 -2.77 22.88 16.96
CA ILE A 15 -2.00 22.95 18.20
C ILE A 15 -2.60 21.95 19.19
N ILE A 16 -1.89 20.87 19.50
CA ILE A 16 -2.07 20.13 20.75
C ILE A 16 -1.05 20.73 21.72
N VAL A 17 -1.53 21.47 22.72
CA VAL A 17 -0.68 22.15 23.71
C VAL A 17 -0.20 21.13 24.73
N ILE A 18 1.10 20.83 24.72
CA ILE A 18 1.83 20.33 25.90
C ILE A 18 2.93 21.34 26.18
N THR A 19 2.96 21.87 27.40
CA THR A 19 3.73 23.04 27.83
C THR A 19 5.25 22.81 27.83
N ARG A 20 5.98 23.89 27.49
CA ARG A 20 7.43 23.99 27.17
C ARG A 20 8.35 24.19 28.39
N ALA A 21 9.62 23.84 28.22
CA ALA A 21 10.79 24.72 28.46
C ALA A 21 11.97 24.32 27.52
N PRO A 22 12.86 25.23 27.06
CA PRO A 22 13.74 25.01 25.90
C PRO A 22 15.23 24.83 26.28
N LEU A 23 16.00 24.15 25.43
CA LEU A 23 17.46 24.30 25.31
C LEU A 23 17.95 24.06 23.86
N ASN A 24 19.07 24.74 23.55
CA ASN A 24 19.59 25.16 22.25
C ASN A 24 20.50 24.14 21.53
N SER A 25 20.90 24.55 20.31
CA SER A 25 21.97 24.05 19.40
C SER A 25 21.57 22.90 18.47
N GLY A 26 21.90 22.85 17.18
CA GLY A 26 22.79 23.66 16.34
C GLY A 26 23.72 22.72 15.58
N ASN A 27 23.49 22.50 14.28
CA ASN A 27 24.50 22.57 13.21
C ASN A 27 24.05 21.94 11.88
N HIS A 28 24.40 22.66 10.83
CA HIS A 28 24.31 22.34 9.42
C HIS A 28 25.36 21.33 8.99
N TYR A 29 25.00 20.45 8.04
CA TYR A 29 25.93 19.99 7.01
C TYR A 29 25.25 19.97 5.65
N ASN A 30 26.01 20.48 4.68
CA ASN A 30 25.67 20.76 3.29
C ASN A 30 26.57 19.84 2.46
N THR A 31 26.03 19.04 1.55
CA THR A 31 26.79 18.53 0.39
C THR A 31 25.85 18.45 -0.81
N LYS A 32 26.23 19.16 -1.87
CA LYS A 32 25.69 19.07 -3.23
C LYS A 32 26.76 18.40 -4.09
N GLU A 33 26.37 17.46 -4.95
CA GLU A 33 26.94 17.30 -6.29
C GLU A 33 25.88 16.75 -7.27
N PRO A 34 25.91 17.11 -8.57
CA PRO A 34 24.92 16.69 -9.56
C PRO A 34 25.42 15.51 -10.43
N VAL A 35 24.52 14.58 -10.76
CA VAL A 35 24.81 13.49 -11.71
C VAL A 35 24.01 13.69 -13.01
N ASN A 36 24.73 13.93 -14.11
CA ASN A 36 24.21 13.94 -15.48
C ASN A 36 23.93 12.50 -15.95
N TRP A 37 22.79 12.28 -16.62
CA TRP A 37 22.52 11.05 -17.37
C TRP A 37 22.28 11.36 -18.86
N LEU A 38 23.19 10.89 -19.71
CA LEU A 38 23.05 10.77 -21.16
C LEU A 38 22.53 9.37 -21.48
N LEU A 39 21.43 9.27 -22.24
CA LEU A 39 20.89 8.00 -22.76
C LEU A 39 21.56 7.63 -24.10
N PRO A 40 21.99 6.37 -24.32
CA PRO A 40 22.54 5.93 -25.60
C PRO A 40 21.45 5.69 -26.66
N LYS A 41 21.82 5.92 -27.92
CA LYS A 41 21.00 5.94 -29.16
C LYS A 41 20.32 4.62 -29.57
N THR A 42 20.40 3.56 -28.78
CA THR A 42 19.87 2.23 -29.16
C THR A 42 18.39 2.01 -28.82
N LEU A 43 17.76 2.91 -28.04
CA LEU A 43 16.35 2.73 -27.64
C LEU A 43 15.33 3.17 -28.71
N LEU A 44 15.75 3.88 -29.77
CA LEU A 44 14.83 4.40 -30.79
C LEU A 44 14.43 3.35 -31.85
N PHE A 45 15.13 2.22 -31.93
CA PHE A 45 14.88 1.21 -32.97
C PHE A 45 13.86 0.13 -32.59
N ALA A 46 13.44 0.02 -31.32
CA ALA A 46 12.60 -1.10 -30.85
C ALA A 46 11.09 -0.83 -30.82
N ILE A 47 10.59 0.35 -31.23
CA ILE A 47 9.17 0.74 -31.10
C ILE A 47 8.51 0.94 -32.49
N THR A 48 8.77 0.08 -33.46
CA THR A 48 8.28 0.28 -34.85
C THR A 48 7.66 -0.93 -35.58
N PRO A 49 6.62 -1.60 -35.05
CA PRO A 49 5.73 -2.37 -35.94
C PRO A 49 4.27 -1.88 -35.98
N THR A 50 3.80 -1.02 -35.08
CA THR A 50 2.35 -0.76 -34.92
C THR A 50 1.87 0.64 -35.30
N LEU A 51 2.72 1.49 -35.89
CA LEU A 51 2.28 2.79 -36.39
C LEU A 51 1.73 2.72 -37.82
N PRO A 52 0.58 3.37 -38.11
CA PRO A 52 0.04 3.48 -39.47
C PRO A 52 1.05 4.06 -40.45
N LEU A 53 1.06 3.52 -41.68
CA LEU A 53 2.05 3.80 -42.73
C LEU A 53 2.29 5.30 -42.98
N TYR A 54 1.26 6.12 -42.84
CA TYR A 54 1.30 7.58 -43.03
C TYR A 54 2.18 8.31 -42.00
N ILE A 55 2.18 7.89 -40.73
CA ILE A 55 3.00 8.50 -39.66
C ILE A 55 4.48 8.18 -39.88
N ARG A 56 4.76 6.98 -40.40
CA ARG A 56 6.11 6.55 -40.78
C ARG A 56 6.69 7.44 -41.90
N THR A 57 5.86 7.83 -42.87
CA THR A 57 6.29 8.69 -44.00
C THR A 57 6.59 10.12 -43.56
N VAL A 58 5.88 10.65 -42.56
CA VAL A 58 6.10 12.00 -42.02
C VAL A 58 7.39 12.06 -41.18
N LEU A 59 7.64 11.04 -40.34
CA LEU A 59 8.85 10.97 -39.52
C LEU A 59 10.14 10.77 -40.35
N LEU A 60 10.06 10.06 -41.48
CA LEU A 60 11.21 9.82 -42.39
C LEU A 60 11.59 11.02 -43.26
N LYS A 61 10.74 12.05 -43.39
CA LYS A 61 11.00 13.23 -44.22
C LYS A 61 11.47 14.46 -43.43
N LEU A 62 11.67 14.34 -42.11
CA LEU A 62 12.27 15.40 -41.31
C LEU A 62 13.79 15.42 -41.52
N PRO A 63 14.39 16.54 -41.95
CA PRO A 63 15.84 16.60 -42.15
C PRO A 63 16.55 16.57 -40.79
N ILE A 64 17.38 15.55 -40.56
CA ILE A 64 18.28 15.49 -39.41
C ILE A 64 19.70 15.79 -39.94
N SER A 65 20.14 17.03 -39.77
CA SER A 65 21.55 17.43 -39.92
C SER A 65 22.19 17.54 -38.53
N PRO A 66 23.46 17.13 -38.33
CA PRO A 66 24.15 17.29 -37.05
C PRO A 66 24.67 18.73 -36.95
N PHE A 67 23.99 19.59 -36.19
CA PHE A 67 24.51 20.92 -35.85
C PHE A 67 24.94 20.97 -34.39
N SER A 68 26.23 21.21 -34.18
CA SER A 68 26.79 21.82 -32.97
C SER A 68 26.35 23.28 -32.94
N LEU A 69 25.49 23.65 -31.99
CA LEU A 69 24.97 25.01 -31.85
C LEU A 69 25.66 25.73 -30.69
N SER A 70 26.37 26.80 -31.02
CA SER A 70 26.90 27.78 -30.06
C SER A 70 25.77 28.68 -29.57
N HIS A 71 25.89 29.16 -28.33
CA HIS A 71 24.87 29.87 -27.54
C HIS A 71 24.35 31.19 -28.16
N LYS A 72 24.90 31.64 -29.30
CA LYS A 72 24.52 32.91 -29.96
C LYS A 72 23.47 32.77 -31.07
N ASP A 73 23.15 31.56 -31.54
CA ASP A 73 22.20 31.37 -32.66
C ASP A 73 20.76 31.02 -32.20
N ALA A 74 20.52 30.89 -30.89
CA ALA A 74 19.20 30.55 -30.34
C ALA A 74 18.19 31.72 -30.35
N MET A 75 18.58 32.90 -30.80
CA MET A 75 17.74 34.11 -30.85
C MET A 75 17.35 34.52 -32.28
N ARG A 76 16.91 33.57 -33.11
CA ARG A 76 16.04 33.85 -34.28
C ARG A 76 15.53 32.54 -34.89
N MET A 77 14.39 32.04 -34.44
CA MET A 77 13.60 31.06 -35.20
C MET A 77 12.16 31.55 -35.31
N GLN A 78 11.82 32.12 -36.47
CA GLN A 78 10.43 32.30 -36.90
C GLN A 78 9.91 30.94 -37.38
N PHE A 79 9.02 30.33 -36.60
CA PHE A 79 8.29 29.13 -37.02
C PHE A 79 7.19 29.55 -38.00
N SER A 80 7.12 28.91 -39.17
CA SER A 80 6.07 29.21 -40.16
C SER A 80 4.73 28.56 -39.78
N ASP A 81 3.62 29.22 -40.11
CA ASP A 81 2.24 28.78 -39.80
C ASP A 81 1.91 27.37 -40.32
N LYS A 82 2.65 26.88 -41.33
CA LYS A 82 2.52 25.52 -41.87
C LYS A 82 3.01 24.43 -40.92
N TRP A 83 3.96 24.76 -40.04
CA TRP A 83 4.48 23.82 -39.03
C TRP A 83 3.50 23.68 -37.85
N MET A 84 2.92 24.79 -37.42
CA MET A 84 1.92 24.81 -36.33
C MET A 84 0.62 24.09 -36.72
N THR A 85 0.15 24.27 -37.95
CA THR A 85 -1.03 23.55 -38.47
C THR A 85 -0.81 22.04 -38.58
N SER A 86 0.41 21.61 -38.94
CA SER A 86 0.76 20.18 -39.01
C SER A 86 0.82 19.53 -37.62
N VAL A 87 1.38 20.22 -36.62
CA VAL A 87 1.45 19.72 -35.23
C VAL A 87 0.05 19.67 -34.60
N ALA A 88 -0.80 20.67 -34.85
CA ALA A 88 -2.18 20.69 -34.40
C ALA A 88 -3.01 19.56 -35.02
N GLY A 89 -2.82 19.27 -36.31
CA GLY A 89 -3.50 18.17 -37.00
C GLY A 89 -3.14 16.79 -36.43
N VAL A 90 -1.87 16.56 -36.11
CA VAL A 90 -1.43 15.31 -35.48
C VAL A 90 -2.01 15.17 -34.07
N TRP A 91 -2.02 16.24 -33.28
CA TRP A 91 -2.66 16.24 -31.96
C TRP A 91 -4.16 15.95 -32.02
N PHE A 92 -4.87 16.55 -32.97
CA PHE A 92 -6.31 16.33 -33.15
C PHE A 92 -6.62 14.88 -33.51
N LEU A 93 -5.82 14.25 -34.39
CA LEU A 93 -5.98 12.85 -34.75
C LEU A 93 -5.70 11.88 -33.58
N LEU A 94 -4.72 12.20 -32.73
CA LEU A 94 -4.44 11.40 -31.53
C LEU A 94 -5.58 11.49 -30.51
N VAL A 95 -6.22 12.66 -30.37
CA VAL A 95 -7.38 12.84 -29.50
C VAL A 95 -8.59 12.06 -30.03
N LEU A 96 -8.87 12.13 -31.33
CA LEU A 96 -9.96 11.36 -31.94
C LEU A 96 -9.76 9.85 -31.79
N PHE A 97 -8.54 9.36 -31.93
CA PHE A 97 -8.22 7.95 -31.71
C PHE A 97 -8.45 7.54 -30.25
N ALA A 98 -8.06 8.38 -29.28
CA ALA A 98 -8.28 8.11 -27.87
C ALA A 98 -9.77 8.09 -27.50
N VAL A 99 -10.59 8.99 -28.06
CA VAL A 99 -12.05 9.04 -27.84
C VAL A 99 -12.76 7.83 -28.47
N SER A 100 -12.36 7.41 -29.67
CA SER A 100 -12.91 6.21 -30.30
C SER A 100 -12.64 4.96 -29.46
N ARG A 101 -11.42 4.81 -28.94
CA ARG A 101 -11.07 3.69 -28.06
C ARG A 101 -11.85 3.67 -26.75
N THR A 102 -12.16 4.82 -26.16
CA THR A 102 -12.95 4.86 -24.92
C THR A 102 -14.43 4.51 -25.15
N GLN A 103 -14.99 4.85 -26.31
CA GLN A 103 -16.35 4.45 -26.68
C GLN A 103 -16.47 2.94 -26.96
N GLU A 104 -15.50 2.35 -27.65
CA GLU A 104 -15.45 0.91 -27.97
C GLU A 104 -15.26 0.02 -26.72
N ILE A 105 -14.60 0.54 -25.68
CA ILE A 105 -14.50 -0.12 -24.37
C ILE A 105 -15.83 -0.08 -23.64
N LYS A 106 -16.56 1.05 -23.70
CA LYS A 106 -17.83 1.21 -22.99
C LYS A 106 -18.91 0.25 -23.53
N THR A 107 -19.00 0.10 -24.86
CA THR A 107 -19.96 -0.81 -25.49
C THR A 107 -19.67 -2.29 -25.20
N ASN A 108 -18.39 -2.67 -25.07
CA ASN A 108 -18.02 -4.03 -24.68
C ASN A 108 -18.32 -4.33 -23.21
N VAL A 109 -18.21 -3.34 -22.32
CA VAL A 109 -18.54 -3.53 -20.89
C VAL A 109 -20.04 -3.78 -20.69
N ASP A 110 -20.91 -3.10 -21.44
CA ASP A 110 -22.36 -3.29 -21.34
C ASP A 110 -22.81 -4.70 -21.81
N ALA A 111 -22.05 -5.32 -22.73
CA ALA A 111 -22.32 -6.68 -23.20
C ALA A 111 -21.91 -7.77 -22.19
N TYR A 112 -20.90 -7.52 -21.34
CA TYR A 112 -20.42 -8.49 -20.35
C TYR A 112 -21.22 -8.51 -19.04
N LEU A 113 -22.09 -7.52 -18.81
CA LEU A 113 -22.91 -7.43 -17.58
C LEU A 113 -24.32 -8.02 -17.75
N GLY A 114 -24.68 -8.49 -18.94
CA GLY A 114 -26.04 -8.93 -19.29
C GLY A 114 -26.36 -10.41 -19.09
N ASP A 115 -25.36 -11.29 -18.97
CA ASP A 115 -25.55 -12.74 -18.88
C ASP A 115 -24.84 -13.28 -17.64
N ASP A 116 -25.55 -13.42 -16.52
CA ASP A 116 -25.27 -14.43 -15.48
C ASP A 116 -26.34 -14.39 -14.37
N PHE A 117 -27.60 -14.70 -14.72
CA PHE A 117 -28.62 -15.06 -13.74
C PHE A 117 -29.51 -16.18 -14.28
N ALA A 118 -28.99 -17.42 -14.32
CA ALA A 118 -29.82 -18.64 -14.22
C ALA A 118 -28.95 -19.90 -14.07
N ALA A 119 -29.08 -20.64 -12.96
CA ALA A 119 -29.41 -22.07 -12.92
C ALA A 119 -29.16 -22.71 -11.53
N ASN A 120 -29.92 -23.77 -11.27
CA ASN A 120 -30.36 -24.31 -9.98
C ASN A 120 -29.57 -25.54 -9.50
N SER A 121 -29.57 -25.73 -8.16
CA SER A 121 -29.76 -26.97 -7.37
C SER A 121 -28.86 -28.22 -7.58
N SER A 122 -28.09 -28.60 -6.53
CA SER A 122 -28.42 -29.76 -5.64
C SER A 122 -27.37 -29.99 -4.53
N GLN A 123 -27.85 -30.03 -3.27
CA GLN A 123 -27.28 -30.61 -2.03
C GLN A 123 -25.77 -30.45 -1.73
N GLN A 124 -25.45 -29.40 -0.97
CA GLN A 124 -24.27 -29.33 -0.08
C GLN A 124 -24.65 -28.52 1.18
N PRO A 125 -23.99 -28.74 2.35
CA PRO A 125 -24.28 -28.03 3.59
C PRO A 125 -24.24 -26.53 3.32
N GLN A 126 -25.25 -25.79 3.78
CA GLN A 126 -25.50 -24.39 3.39
C GLN A 126 -24.24 -23.52 3.47
N LEU A 127 -23.54 -23.44 2.32
CA LEU A 127 -22.55 -22.42 2.03
C LEU A 127 -23.31 -21.10 2.08
N LEU A 128 -22.84 -20.20 2.95
CA LEU A 128 -23.27 -18.81 2.91
C LEU A 128 -23.15 -18.30 1.46
N PRO A 129 -24.06 -17.44 0.99
CA PRO A 129 -24.02 -16.90 -0.36
C PRO A 129 -22.61 -16.37 -0.67
N ARG A 130 -22.18 -16.50 -1.93
CA ARG A 130 -20.86 -16.09 -2.46
C ARG A 130 -20.73 -14.56 -2.50
N THR A 131 -21.04 -13.89 -1.39
CA THR A 131 -20.67 -12.51 -1.12
C THR A 131 -19.19 -12.47 -0.76
N THR A 132 -18.56 -11.30 -0.90
CA THR A 132 -17.17 -11.09 -0.48
C THR A 132 -16.93 -11.51 0.98
N ASP A 133 -17.95 -11.40 1.84
CA ASP A 133 -17.91 -11.86 3.22
C ASP A 133 -18.01 -13.37 3.38
N GLY A 134 -18.83 -14.05 2.57
CA GLY A 134 -18.94 -15.50 2.60
C GLY A 134 -17.60 -16.18 2.30
N GLU A 135 -16.85 -15.64 1.33
CA GLU A 135 -15.51 -16.14 1.02
C GLU A 135 -14.50 -15.73 2.10
N ALA A 136 -14.57 -14.50 2.64
CA ALA A 136 -13.63 -14.06 3.67
C ALA A 136 -13.75 -14.83 4.99
N LEU A 137 -14.98 -15.17 5.37
CA LEU A 137 -15.30 -15.86 6.61
C LEU A 137 -15.48 -17.37 6.45
N ARG A 138 -15.13 -17.93 5.27
CA ARG A 138 -15.37 -19.33 4.92
C ARG A 138 -14.87 -20.32 5.96
N TYR A 139 -13.74 -20.01 6.59
CA TYR A 139 -13.07 -20.88 7.58
C TYR A 139 -13.14 -20.33 9.01
N VAL A 140 -13.95 -19.30 9.25
CA VAL A 140 -14.16 -18.73 10.59
C VAL A 140 -15.54 -19.17 11.09
N PRO A 141 -15.62 -19.87 12.24
CA PRO A 141 -16.90 -20.27 12.82
C PRO A 141 -17.84 -19.07 13.09
N ARG A 142 -19.15 -19.26 12.90
CA ARG A 142 -20.13 -18.17 13.04
C ARG A 142 -20.15 -17.55 14.44
N ASP A 143 -20.02 -18.37 15.47
CA ASP A 143 -19.95 -17.93 16.87
C ASP A 143 -18.72 -17.06 17.15
N VAL A 144 -17.60 -17.35 16.49
CA VAL A 144 -16.39 -16.51 16.54
C VAL A 144 -16.65 -15.16 15.86
N VAL A 145 -17.27 -15.14 14.68
CA VAL A 145 -17.64 -13.90 13.99
C VAL A 145 -18.63 -13.08 14.83
N ASP A 146 -19.58 -13.71 15.48
CA ASP A 146 -20.52 -13.04 16.38
C ASP A 146 -19.82 -12.49 17.63
N ALA A 147 -18.84 -13.21 18.17
CA ALA A 147 -18.00 -12.72 19.25
C ALA A 147 -17.22 -11.49 18.82
N TRP A 148 -16.57 -11.53 17.65
CA TRP A 148 -15.84 -10.40 17.05
C TRP A 148 -16.71 -9.16 16.91
N LYS A 149 -17.93 -9.29 16.36
CA LYS A 149 -18.88 -8.18 16.19
C LYS A 149 -19.33 -7.54 17.50
N LYS A 150 -19.27 -8.29 18.60
CA LYS A 150 -19.64 -7.80 19.95
C LYS A 150 -18.47 -7.15 20.69
N ARG A 151 -17.24 -7.21 20.16
CA ARG A 151 -16.07 -6.61 20.81
C ARG A 151 -15.83 -5.18 20.33
N ASP A 152 -15.43 -4.32 21.27
CA ASP A 152 -14.97 -2.97 20.98
C ASP A 152 -13.46 -2.93 20.74
N PHE A 153 -13.02 -3.49 19.61
CA PHE A 153 -11.62 -3.42 19.23
C PHE A 153 -11.21 -1.97 18.94
N LEU A 154 -10.03 -1.57 19.42
CA LEU A 154 -9.40 -0.30 19.04
C LEU A 154 -8.84 -0.37 17.62
N ILE A 155 -8.34 -1.54 17.23
CA ILE A 155 -7.71 -1.75 15.92
C ILE A 155 -7.91 -3.17 15.43
N VAL A 156 -8.09 -3.32 14.12
CA VAL A 156 -7.89 -4.59 13.43
C VAL A 156 -6.61 -4.49 12.60
N LEU A 157 -5.65 -5.37 12.88
CA LEU A 157 -4.40 -5.50 12.14
C LEU A 157 -4.51 -6.70 11.19
N GLY A 158 -4.49 -6.42 9.89
CA GLY A 158 -4.38 -7.47 8.89
C GLY A 158 -2.93 -7.77 8.52
N ILE A 159 -2.64 -9.03 8.29
CA ILE A 159 -1.33 -9.52 7.84
C ILE A 159 -1.52 -10.28 6.54
N PRO A 160 -1.47 -9.60 5.38
CA PRO A 160 -1.40 -10.25 4.10
C PRO A 160 -0.20 -11.19 4.02
N THR A 161 -0.46 -12.45 3.71
CA THR A 161 0.52 -13.54 3.73
C THR A 161 0.16 -14.54 2.63
N VAL A 162 0.95 -15.61 2.48
CA VAL A 162 0.77 -16.59 1.40
C VAL A 162 0.71 -18.01 1.95
N ASP A 163 0.01 -18.88 1.22
CA ASP A 163 -0.19 -20.29 1.57
C ASP A 163 1.01 -21.16 1.14
N VAL A 164 2.14 -20.96 1.82
CA VAL A 164 3.35 -21.78 1.69
C VAL A 164 3.95 -22.04 3.06
N GLU A 165 4.67 -23.16 3.20
CA GLU A 165 5.22 -23.62 4.47
C GLU A 165 6.07 -22.55 5.18
N ALA A 166 6.96 -21.87 4.45
CA ALA A 166 7.83 -20.84 5.03
C ALA A 166 7.04 -19.68 5.67
N ARG A 167 5.91 -19.31 5.09
CA ARG A 167 5.07 -18.21 5.59
C ARG A 167 4.12 -18.70 6.67
N GLN A 168 3.68 -19.96 6.62
CA GLN A 168 3.00 -20.62 7.73
C GLN A 168 3.86 -20.64 9.01
N ARG A 169 5.16 -20.97 8.90
CA ARG A 169 6.09 -20.90 10.04
C ARG A 169 6.17 -19.49 10.64
N ARG A 170 6.24 -18.45 9.80
CA ARG A 170 6.22 -17.05 10.26
C ARG A 170 4.93 -16.67 11.00
N ARG A 171 3.76 -17.05 10.48
CA ARG A 171 2.49 -16.86 11.20
C ARG A 171 2.50 -17.56 12.55
N HIS A 172 2.99 -18.80 12.60
CA HIS A 172 3.15 -19.53 13.87
C HIS A 172 4.06 -18.78 14.84
N LEU A 173 5.22 -18.28 14.38
CA LEU A 173 6.16 -17.52 15.19
C LEU A 173 5.55 -16.24 15.76
N GLN A 174 4.81 -15.48 14.94
CA GLN A 174 4.11 -14.30 15.44
C GLN A 174 3.04 -14.68 16.49
N ARG A 175 2.27 -15.75 16.27
CA ARG A 175 1.29 -16.27 17.25
C ARG A 175 1.92 -16.72 18.55
N SER A 176 3.07 -17.40 18.49
CA SER A 176 3.79 -17.90 19.67
C SER A 176 4.62 -16.84 20.37
N THR A 177 4.72 -15.63 19.81
CA THR A 177 5.50 -14.51 20.37
C THR A 177 4.70 -13.20 20.45
N CYS A 178 4.80 -12.30 19.48
CA CYS A 178 4.23 -10.95 19.57
C CYS A 178 2.71 -10.91 19.75
N TRP A 179 1.97 -11.97 19.40
CA TRP A 179 0.53 -12.06 19.69
C TRP A 179 0.18 -12.58 21.08
N ARG A 180 1.18 -12.90 21.90
CA ARG A 180 1.01 -13.22 23.33
C ARG A 180 1.01 -11.98 24.23
N PHE A 181 1.35 -10.82 23.68
CA PHE A 181 1.29 -9.58 24.45
C PHE A 181 -0.12 -9.28 24.97
N PRO A 182 -0.24 -8.65 26.15
CA PRO A 182 -1.53 -8.21 26.64
C PRO A 182 -2.16 -7.21 25.66
N GLY A 183 -3.47 -7.34 25.48
CA GLY A 183 -4.25 -6.49 24.56
C GLY A 183 -4.39 -7.03 23.15
N VAL A 184 -3.75 -8.14 22.79
CA VAL A 184 -4.02 -8.86 21.54
C VAL A 184 -5.19 -9.82 21.75
N ALA A 185 -6.23 -9.69 20.92
CA ALA A 185 -7.39 -10.55 20.90
C ALA A 185 -7.09 -11.80 20.05
N THR A 186 -7.05 -12.96 20.68
CA THR A 186 -6.74 -14.25 20.04
C THR A 186 -7.75 -15.31 20.46
N ARG A 187 -7.77 -16.46 19.78
CA ARG A 187 -8.59 -17.60 20.20
C ARG A 187 -8.36 -17.98 21.67
N ALA A 188 -7.11 -17.93 22.14
CA ALA A 188 -6.74 -18.34 23.50
C ALA A 188 -7.37 -17.48 24.61
N ASN A 189 -7.78 -16.24 24.31
CA ASN A 189 -8.46 -15.35 25.26
C ASN A 189 -9.89 -14.99 24.82
N ASN A 190 -10.53 -15.87 24.03
CA ASN A 190 -11.87 -15.67 23.48
C ASN A 190 -12.01 -14.36 22.70
N PHE A 191 -10.95 -13.99 21.97
CA PHE A 191 -10.83 -12.74 21.23
C PHE A 191 -11.08 -11.50 22.10
N THR A 192 -10.50 -11.48 23.30
CA THR A 192 -10.57 -10.34 24.21
C THR A 192 -9.27 -9.55 24.13
N GLY A 193 -9.36 -8.26 23.81
CA GLY A 193 -8.20 -7.40 23.64
C GLY A 193 -8.58 -6.13 22.87
N ALA A 194 -7.64 -5.20 22.76
CA ALA A 194 -7.83 -3.98 21.98
C ALA A 194 -7.45 -4.16 20.50
N MET A 195 -6.58 -5.12 20.18
CA MET A 195 -6.11 -5.40 18.83
C MET A 195 -6.56 -6.79 18.38
N LEU A 196 -7.39 -6.87 17.34
CA LEU A 196 -7.62 -8.13 16.62
C LEU A 196 -6.58 -8.28 15.52
N VAL A 197 -5.98 -9.45 15.39
CA VAL A 197 -5.03 -9.77 14.30
C VAL A 197 -5.67 -10.78 13.36
N LEU A 198 -5.62 -10.53 12.06
CA LEU A 198 -6.18 -11.40 11.02
C LEU A 198 -5.14 -11.67 9.93
N TYR A 199 -4.95 -12.93 9.56
CA TYR A 199 -4.11 -13.33 8.43
C TYR A 199 -4.94 -13.38 7.15
N VAL A 200 -4.51 -12.65 6.11
CA VAL A 200 -5.27 -12.49 4.86
C VAL A 200 -4.61 -13.32 3.75
N LEU A 201 -5.32 -14.33 3.25
CA LEU A 201 -4.79 -15.27 2.25
C LEU A 201 -5.59 -15.32 0.95
N ALA A 202 -4.88 -15.36 -0.17
CA ALA A 202 -5.39 -15.67 -1.49
C ALA A 202 -5.03 -17.12 -1.88
N ARG A 203 -5.65 -17.63 -2.94
CA ARG A 203 -5.41 -19.00 -3.40
C ARG A 203 -4.06 -19.07 -4.10
N HIS A 204 -3.13 -19.89 -3.62
CA HIS A 204 -1.74 -19.87 -4.08
C HIS A 204 -1.52 -20.78 -5.31
N PRO A 205 -0.71 -20.37 -6.31
CA PRO A 205 -0.49 -21.16 -7.54
C PRO A 205 0.18 -22.52 -7.31
N SER A 206 0.96 -22.69 -6.24
CA SER A 206 1.60 -23.99 -5.92
C SER A 206 0.59 -25.10 -5.63
N HIS A 207 -0.64 -24.73 -5.27
CA HIS A 207 -1.72 -25.65 -4.91
C HIS A 207 -2.83 -25.64 -5.97
N GLY A 208 -2.49 -25.26 -7.21
CA GLY A 208 -3.47 -25.15 -8.30
C GLY A 208 -4.57 -24.14 -8.02
N TYR A 209 -4.25 -23.06 -7.30
CA TYR A 209 -5.23 -22.07 -6.83
C TYR A 209 -6.33 -22.67 -5.95
N SER A 210 -5.97 -23.67 -5.15
CA SER A 210 -6.76 -24.12 -4.00
C SER A 210 -6.04 -23.78 -2.69
N TYR A 211 -6.75 -23.86 -1.56
CA TYR A 211 -6.14 -23.75 -0.24
C TYR A 211 -5.56 -25.10 0.19
N SER A 212 -4.34 -25.09 0.72
CA SER A 212 -3.64 -26.29 1.18
C SER A 212 -4.32 -26.90 2.42
N ALA A 213 -4.20 -28.22 2.60
CA ALA A 213 -4.74 -28.89 3.78
C ALA A 213 -4.15 -28.33 5.09
N THR A 214 -2.87 -28.00 5.10
CA THR A 214 -2.19 -27.43 6.27
C THR A 214 -2.71 -26.03 6.61
N LEU A 215 -3.08 -25.21 5.62
CA LEU A 215 -3.75 -23.93 5.88
C LEU A 215 -5.16 -24.13 6.44
N LEU A 216 -5.91 -25.12 5.95
CA LEU A 216 -7.26 -25.40 6.46
C LEU A 216 -7.22 -25.87 7.92
N GLU A 217 -6.25 -26.71 8.28
CA GLU A 217 -5.99 -27.10 9.67
C GLU A 217 -5.59 -25.88 10.53
N GLU A 218 -4.70 -25.02 10.03
CA GLU A 218 -4.32 -23.78 10.71
C GLU A 218 -5.53 -22.87 10.94
N ALA A 219 -6.38 -22.67 9.94
CA ALA A 219 -7.58 -21.84 10.03
C ALA A 219 -8.55 -22.40 11.09
N ALA A 220 -8.77 -23.71 11.10
CA ALA A 220 -9.59 -24.40 12.10
C ALA A 220 -8.96 -24.36 13.51
N GLN A 221 -7.64 -24.25 13.61
CA GLN A 221 -6.94 -24.16 14.89
C GLN A 221 -6.96 -22.74 15.47
N TRP A 222 -6.85 -21.70 14.65
CA TRP A 222 -6.63 -20.34 15.17
C TRP A 222 -7.82 -19.41 15.00
N HIS A 223 -8.72 -19.72 14.06
CA HIS A 223 -9.90 -18.92 13.71
C HIS A 223 -9.55 -17.45 13.36
N ASP A 224 -8.31 -17.16 13.00
CA ASP A 224 -7.80 -15.82 12.67
C ASP A 224 -7.41 -15.68 11.19
N VAL A 225 -7.75 -16.69 10.37
CA VAL A 225 -7.49 -16.73 8.93
C VAL A 225 -8.73 -16.24 8.20
N VAL A 226 -8.56 -15.17 7.42
CA VAL A 226 -9.56 -14.69 6.46
C VAL A 226 -9.07 -14.90 5.05
N THR A 227 -9.96 -15.37 4.19
CA THR A 227 -9.65 -15.71 2.80
C THR A 227 -10.12 -14.62 1.84
N THR A 228 -9.67 -14.69 0.59
CA THR A 228 -10.05 -13.73 -0.45
C THR A 228 -10.48 -14.49 -1.69
N SER A 229 -11.35 -13.89 -2.49
CA SER A 229 -11.85 -14.52 -3.71
C SER A 229 -10.83 -14.50 -4.86
N ILE A 230 -9.64 -13.95 -4.64
CA ILE A 230 -8.62 -13.76 -5.66
C ILE A 230 -7.60 -14.89 -5.64
N ASP A 231 -6.96 -15.06 -6.78
CA ASP A 231 -5.79 -15.89 -6.92
C ASP A 231 -4.54 -15.07 -6.60
N GLU A 232 -3.60 -15.69 -5.90
CA GLU A 232 -2.31 -15.11 -5.56
C GLU A 232 -1.47 -14.93 -6.83
N GLY A 233 -0.68 -13.87 -6.87
CA GLY A 233 0.22 -13.63 -7.98
C GLY A 233 1.46 -14.52 -7.95
N ARG A 234 1.97 -14.89 -9.13
CA ARG A 234 3.20 -15.67 -9.26
C ARG A 234 4.44 -14.85 -8.88
N VAL A 235 5.30 -15.46 -8.06
CA VAL A 235 6.65 -14.96 -7.78
C VAL A 235 7.54 -15.22 -9.00
N THR A 236 8.27 -14.19 -9.43
CA THR A 236 9.14 -14.26 -10.63
C THR A 236 10.57 -13.81 -10.35
N THR A 237 10.94 -13.66 -9.09
CA THR A 237 12.27 -13.22 -8.66
C THR A 237 12.86 -14.20 -7.66
N ASN A 238 14.14 -14.01 -7.33
CA ASN A 238 14.85 -14.84 -6.35
C ASN A 238 14.79 -14.25 -4.93
N LYS A 239 13.83 -13.37 -4.65
CA LYS A 239 13.63 -12.82 -3.31
C LYS A 239 13.33 -13.96 -2.34
N THR A 240 13.91 -13.90 -1.14
CA THR A 240 13.70 -14.88 -0.08
C THR A 240 12.75 -14.33 0.98
N VAL A 241 12.12 -15.23 1.75
CA VAL A 241 11.14 -14.85 2.78
C VAL A 241 11.85 -14.14 3.94
N GLY A 242 11.43 -12.92 4.28
CA GLY A 242 12.16 -12.04 5.20
C GLY A 242 13.30 -11.25 4.55
N GLY A 243 13.53 -11.47 3.26
CA GLY A 243 14.53 -10.76 2.47
C GLY A 243 14.03 -9.41 1.96
N SER A 244 14.96 -8.50 1.63
CA SER A 244 14.63 -7.26 0.91
C SER A 244 14.43 -7.50 -0.60
N GLY A 245 13.81 -6.53 -1.27
CA GLY A 245 13.65 -6.53 -2.72
C GLY A 245 12.21 -6.72 -3.19
N PHE A 246 12.05 -7.20 -4.42
CA PHE A 246 10.78 -7.24 -5.16
C PHE A 246 10.40 -8.68 -5.50
N TRP A 247 9.14 -9.08 -5.30
CA TRP A 247 8.65 -10.46 -5.54
C TRP A 247 8.26 -10.74 -7.01
N GLY A 248 8.13 -9.69 -7.83
CA GLY A 248 7.62 -9.80 -9.20
C GLY A 248 6.28 -9.09 -9.36
N ARG A 249 6.01 -8.52 -10.54
CA ARG A 249 4.85 -7.64 -10.74
C ARG A 249 3.52 -8.28 -10.37
N GLU A 250 3.33 -9.54 -10.77
CA GLU A 250 2.10 -10.26 -10.49
C GLU A 250 1.89 -10.48 -8.98
N ALA A 251 2.93 -10.92 -8.26
CA ALA A 251 2.91 -11.10 -6.81
C ALA A 251 2.60 -9.79 -6.07
N GLU A 252 3.23 -8.68 -6.47
CA GLU A 252 3.04 -7.37 -5.82
C GLU A 252 1.65 -6.78 -6.09
N ILE A 253 1.12 -7.02 -7.29
CA ILE A 253 -0.29 -6.71 -7.61
C ILE A 253 -1.23 -7.57 -6.76
N GLY A 254 -0.93 -8.85 -6.57
CA GLY A 254 -1.63 -9.72 -5.63
C GLY A 254 -1.64 -9.16 -4.21
N MET A 255 -0.49 -8.68 -3.73
CA MET A 255 -0.35 -8.04 -2.43
C MET A 255 -1.22 -6.78 -2.32
N SER A 256 -1.17 -5.90 -3.31
CA SER A 256 -2.02 -4.70 -3.39
C SER A 256 -3.51 -5.03 -3.34
N ARG A 257 -3.94 -6.09 -4.03
CA ARG A 257 -5.33 -6.56 -3.99
C ARG A 257 -5.71 -7.06 -2.60
N LYS A 258 -4.87 -7.88 -1.96
CA LYS A 258 -5.10 -8.34 -0.56
C LYS A 258 -5.19 -7.17 0.41
N THR A 259 -4.33 -6.16 0.27
CA THR A 259 -4.38 -4.93 1.08
C THR A 259 -5.71 -4.22 0.91
N TYR A 260 -6.21 -4.05 -0.33
CA TYR A 260 -7.55 -3.50 -0.54
C TYR A 260 -8.65 -4.33 0.13
N PHE A 261 -8.66 -5.65 -0.09
CA PHE A 261 -9.70 -6.52 0.46
C PHE A 261 -9.68 -6.57 1.98
N LEU A 262 -8.51 -6.44 2.61
CA LEU A 262 -8.38 -6.28 4.06
C LEU A 262 -9.14 -5.04 4.54
N PHE A 263 -8.85 -3.85 4.00
CA PHE A 263 -9.51 -2.62 4.44
C PHE A 263 -11.01 -2.67 4.16
N ASP A 264 -11.42 -3.13 2.98
CA ASP A 264 -12.84 -3.26 2.61
C ASP A 264 -13.59 -4.23 3.52
N PHE A 265 -13.01 -5.39 3.82
CA PHE A 265 -13.57 -6.38 4.73
C PHE A 265 -13.73 -5.83 6.15
N VAL A 266 -12.68 -5.20 6.69
CA VAL A 266 -12.73 -4.68 8.06
C VAL A 266 -13.78 -3.58 8.20
N LEU A 267 -13.89 -2.69 7.21
CA LEU A 267 -14.88 -1.62 7.21
C LEU A 267 -16.32 -2.14 7.24
N ARG A 268 -16.59 -3.25 6.53
CA ARG A 268 -17.91 -3.89 6.46
C ARG A 268 -18.22 -4.73 7.70
N LEU A 269 -17.25 -5.48 8.22
CA LEU A 269 -17.48 -6.40 9.33
C LEU A 269 -17.44 -5.70 10.71
N PHE A 270 -16.60 -4.68 10.86
CA PHE A 270 -16.36 -4.00 12.13
C PHE A 270 -16.75 -2.51 12.05
N PRO A 271 -18.04 -2.18 12.22
CA PRO A 271 -18.52 -0.80 12.00
C PRO A 271 -17.98 0.22 13.01
N THR A 272 -17.57 -0.23 14.21
CA THR A 272 -17.14 0.65 15.31
C THR A 272 -15.62 0.78 15.45
N VAL A 273 -14.84 -0.04 14.72
CA VAL A 273 -13.38 -0.04 14.83
C VAL A 273 -12.81 1.26 14.27
N PRO A 274 -12.04 2.03 15.07
CA PRO A 274 -11.55 3.33 14.66
C PRO A 274 -10.26 3.28 13.83
N TYR A 275 -9.48 2.20 13.91
CA TYR A 275 -8.26 2.02 13.13
C TYR A 275 -8.18 0.68 12.44
N ILE A 276 -7.57 0.70 11.26
CA ILE A 276 -7.27 -0.49 10.48
C ILE A 276 -5.79 -0.42 10.12
N ALA A 277 -5.05 -1.47 10.37
CA ALA A 277 -3.65 -1.55 10.02
C ALA A 277 -3.34 -2.72 9.11
N LYS A 278 -2.27 -2.57 8.35
CA LYS A 278 -1.59 -3.65 7.63
C LYS A 278 -0.18 -3.79 8.20
N GLY A 279 0.25 -5.02 8.41
CA GLY A 279 1.64 -5.35 8.72
C GLY A 279 2.11 -6.56 7.92
N ASP A 280 3.43 -6.75 7.84
CA ASP A 280 4.00 -7.92 7.18
C ASP A 280 4.09 -9.14 8.12
N ASP A 281 4.30 -10.32 7.56
CA ASP A 281 4.47 -11.55 8.35
C ASP A 281 5.93 -11.79 8.79
N ASP A 282 6.87 -10.97 8.34
CA ASP A 282 8.29 -10.96 8.72
C ASP A 282 8.67 -9.77 9.61
N MET A 283 7.68 -9.16 10.26
CA MET A 283 7.86 -8.21 11.35
C MET A 283 7.54 -8.82 12.73
N PHE A 284 8.10 -8.19 13.75
CA PHE A 284 7.75 -8.34 15.16
C PHE A 284 7.16 -7.01 15.67
N LEU A 285 5.99 -7.07 16.31
CA LEU A 285 5.30 -5.91 16.86
C LEU A 285 5.31 -5.94 18.40
N ARG A 286 5.88 -4.91 19.02
CA ARG A 286 5.75 -4.64 20.46
C ARG A 286 4.38 -4.00 20.73
N VAL A 287 3.35 -4.85 20.80
CA VAL A 287 1.94 -4.45 20.89
C VAL A 287 1.63 -3.47 22.04
N PRO A 288 2.14 -3.65 23.28
CA PRO A 288 1.79 -2.76 24.39
C PRO A 288 2.16 -1.30 24.10
N GLN A 289 3.36 -1.06 23.58
CA GLN A 289 3.82 0.29 23.20
C GLN A 289 3.03 0.82 22.01
N TYR A 290 2.82 0.00 20.98
CA TYR A 290 2.05 0.40 19.80
C TYR A 290 0.62 0.83 20.17
N LEU A 291 -0.05 0.09 21.06
CA LEU A 291 -1.39 0.45 21.55
C LEU A 291 -1.39 1.70 22.44
N ALA A 292 -0.37 1.87 23.29
CA ALA A 292 -0.23 3.09 24.09
C ALA A 292 -0.13 4.33 23.19
N ASP A 293 0.70 4.27 22.15
CA ASP A 293 0.88 5.36 21.19
C ASP A 293 -0.40 5.60 20.37
N LEU A 294 -1.00 4.54 19.82
CA LEU A 294 -2.23 4.62 19.03
C LEU A 294 -3.36 5.29 19.80
N ARG A 295 -3.44 5.09 21.12
CA ARG A 295 -4.46 5.75 21.96
C ARG A 295 -4.32 7.28 22.00
N THR A 296 -3.15 7.83 21.72
CA THR A 296 -2.92 9.29 21.67
C THR A 296 -3.25 9.91 20.31
N LEU A 297 -3.38 9.09 19.27
CA LEU A 297 -3.65 9.57 17.93
C LEU A 297 -5.14 9.96 17.76
N PRO A 298 -5.45 10.95 16.90
CA PRO A 298 -6.82 11.25 16.52
C PRO A 298 -7.50 10.02 15.89
N ARG A 299 -8.78 9.79 16.20
CA ARG A 299 -9.59 8.69 15.61
C ARG A 299 -10.04 8.95 14.17
N ARG A 300 -9.66 10.11 13.62
CA ARG A 300 -10.01 10.55 12.27
C ARG A 300 -8.78 11.11 11.59
N LYS A 301 -8.72 11.01 10.28
CA LYS A 301 -7.69 11.59 9.42
C LYS A 301 -6.28 11.03 9.59
N THR A 302 -6.03 10.15 10.57
CA THR A 302 -4.70 9.61 10.85
C THR A 302 -4.24 8.64 9.77
N TYR A 303 -3.00 8.83 9.31
CA TYR A 303 -2.23 7.85 8.57
C TYR A 303 -0.85 7.72 9.24
N TRP A 304 -0.55 6.58 9.87
CA TRP A 304 0.56 6.41 10.81
C TRP A 304 1.48 5.24 10.45
N GLY A 305 2.79 5.49 10.53
CA GLY A 305 3.88 4.53 10.39
C GLY A 305 5.15 5.25 9.93
N VAL A 306 6.04 4.62 9.16
CA VAL A 306 7.22 5.32 8.60
C VAL A 306 6.82 6.10 7.34
N LEU A 307 6.82 7.44 7.43
CA LEU A 307 6.50 8.30 6.29
C LEU A 307 7.65 8.32 5.28
N TYR A 308 7.31 8.12 4.02
CA TYR A 308 8.21 8.19 2.89
C TYR A 308 7.58 9.01 1.75
N GLN A 309 8.44 9.60 0.93
CA GLN A 309 8.02 10.37 -0.25
C GLN A 309 8.55 9.67 -1.50
N LYS A 310 7.66 9.19 -2.36
CA LYS A 310 8.07 8.66 -3.67
C LYS A 310 8.31 9.84 -4.60
N GLY A 311 9.56 10.00 -5.05
CA GLY A 311 9.93 10.98 -6.07
C GLY A 311 9.47 10.57 -7.47
N GLY A 312 9.67 11.45 -8.45
CA GLY A 312 9.39 11.20 -9.88
C GLY A 312 8.31 12.10 -10.45
N LEU A 313 7.67 11.64 -11.55
CA LEU A 313 6.65 12.40 -12.29
C LEU A 313 5.40 12.69 -11.44
N PHE A 314 5.10 11.85 -10.45
CA PHE A 314 3.96 11.99 -9.53
C PHE A 314 4.43 11.82 -8.09
N PRO A 315 4.85 12.91 -7.42
CA PRO A 315 5.27 12.87 -6.03
C PRO A 315 4.11 12.46 -5.11
N VAL A 316 4.31 11.41 -4.32
CA VAL A 316 3.29 10.87 -3.41
C VAL A 316 3.90 10.62 -2.03
N ASP A 317 3.25 11.13 -1.00
CA ASP A 317 3.53 10.80 0.39
C ASP A 317 2.77 9.53 0.78
N PHE A 318 3.46 8.59 1.41
CA PHE A 318 2.89 7.30 1.84
C PHE A 318 3.57 6.78 3.10
N ILE A 319 2.94 5.82 3.77
CA ILE A 319 3.51 5.10 4.90
C ILE A 319 4.01 3.74 4.40
N LEU A 320 5.23 3.34 4.77
CA LEU A 320 5.82 2.06 4.33
C LEU A 320 5.00 0.82 4.73
N GLY A 321 5.06 -0.19 3.87
CA GLY A 321 4.20 -1.38 3.90
C GLY A 321 4.34 -2.29 5.12
N PHE A 322 5.50 -2.35 5.78
CA PHE A 322 5.72 -3.33 6.86
C PHE A 322 4.90 -3.07 8.12
N ALA A 323 4.45 -1.82 8.33
CA ALA A 323 3.46 -1.45 9.35
C ALA A 323 2.84 -0.08 9.02
N MET A 324 1.61 -0.10 8.52
CA MET A 324 0.82 1.11 8.25
C MET A 324 -0.52 1.08 8.97
N THR A 325 -0.97 2.23 9.46
CA THR A 325 -2.21 2.35 10.24
C THR A 325 -3.05 3.51 9.72
N LEU A 326 -4.30 3.25 9.37
CA LEU A 326 -5.24 4.25 8.89
C LEU A 326 -6.35 4.41 9.92
N ALA A 327 -6.75 5.64 10.21
CA ALA A 327 -8.04 5.90 10.80
C ALA A 327 -9.15 5.44 9.85
N ARG A 328 -10.29 5.05 10.41
CA ARG A 328 -11.43 4.51 9.66
C ARG A 328 -11.82 5.39 8.47
N ASP A 329 -11.94 6.70 8.66
CA ASP A 329 -12.35 7.62 7.60
C ASP A 329 -11.33 7.70 6.45
N VAL A 330 -10.04 7.54 6.75
CA VAL A 330 -8.99 7.45 5.72
C VAL A 330 -9.10 6.14 4.95
N ALA A 331 -9.34 5.03 5.65
CA ALA A 331 -9.57 3.73 5.02
C ALA A 331 -10.83 3.75 4.15
N GLU A 332 -11.93 4.36 4.61
CA GLU A 332 -13.17 4.54 3.84
C GLU A 332 -12.91 5.31 2.55
N LYS A 333 -12.11 6.38 2.60
CA LYS A 333 -11.71 7.10 1.38
C LYS A 333 -10.93 6.18 0.45
N PHE A 334 -9.87 5.55 0.94
CA PHE A 334 -9.06 4.63 0.14
C PHE A 334 -9.90 3.55 -0.56
N VAL A 335 -10.80 2.85 0.15
CA VAL A 335 -11.59 1.77 -0.46
C VAL A 335 -12.69 2.29 -1.38
N SER A 336 -13.14 3.53 -1.22
CA SER A 336 -14.20 4.15 -2.04
C SER A 336 -13.75 4.60 -3.44
N TYR A 337 -12.45 4.55 -3.74
CA TYR A 337 -11.94 5.01 -5.02
C TYR A 337 -12.28 4.03 -6.17
N GLU A 338 -13.31 4.35 -6.95
CA GLU A 338 -13.88 3.48 -7.99
C GLU A 338 -12.84 2.88 -8.98
N PRO A 339 -11.82 3.62 -9.46
CA PRO A 339 -10.81 3.02 -10.33
C PRO A 339 -10.05 1.88 -9.66
N LEU A 340 -9.73 2.01 -8.37
CA LEU A 340 -9.12 0.93 -7.60
C LEU A 340 -10.11 -0.22 -7.39
N GLN A 341 -11.36 0.09 -7.02
CA GLN A 341 -12.40 -0.93 -6.83
C GLN A 341 -12.56 -1.83 -8.07
N ARG A 342 -12.49 -1.23 -9.27
CA ARG A 342 -12.49 -1.99 -10.53
C ARG A 342 -11.27 -2.90 -10.60
N LEU A 343 -10.07 -2.33 -10.49
CA LEU A 343 -8.81 -3.05 -10.74
C LEU A 343 -8.60 -4.24 -9.79
N VAL A 344 -8.93 -4.09 -8.51
CA VAL A 344 -8.72 -5.16 -7.52
C VAL A 344 -9.58 -6.40 -7.76
N ARG A 345 -10.67 -6.27 -8.52
CA ARG A 345 -11.57 -7.37 -8.90
C ARG A 345 -11.19 -8.02 -10.23
N LEU A 346 -10.31 -7.40 -11.02
CA LEU A 346 -9.85 -7.96 -12.29
C LEU A 346 -8.70 -8.96 -12.07
N PRO A 347 -8.66 -10.07 -12.83
CA PRO A 347 -7.48 -10.91 -12.88
C PRO A 347 -6.32 -10.14 -13.50
N TYR A 348 -5.11 -10.41 -13.02
CA TYR A 348 -3.90 -9.87 -13.65
C TYR A 348 -3.68 -10.56 -15.01
N SER A 349 -3.27 -9.77 -16.00
CA SER A 349 -2.65 -10.25 -17.23
C SER A 349 -1.57 -9.26 -17.65
N LYS A 350 -0.65 -9.69 -18.51
CA LYS A 350 0.44 -8.82 -18.96
C LYS A 350 -0.07 -7.62 -19.75
N GLU A 351 -1.14 -7.81 -20.50
CA GLU A 351 -1.80 -6.79 -21.31
C GLU A 351 -2.44 -5.69 -20.44
N ARG A 352 -2.99 -6.07 -19.27
CA ARG A 352 -3.63 -5.15 -18.31
C ARG A 352 -2.65 -4.52 -17.33
N GLU A 353 -1.40 -4.98 -17.29
CA GLU A 353 -0.39 -4.48 -16.36
C GLU A 353 -0.29 -2.94 -16.31
N PRO A 354 -0.34 -2.19 -17.43
CA PRO A 354 -0.34 -0.73 -17.39
C PRO A 354 -1.50 -0.14 -16.58
N GLU A 355 -2.67 -0.79 -16.55
CA GLU A 355 -3.81 -0.34 -15.75
C GLU A 355 -3.50 -0.46 -14.25
N PHE A 356 -2.91 -1.57 -13.81
CA PHE A 356 -2.50 -1.78 -12.42
C PHE A 356 -1.40 -0.79 -12.00
N LEU A 357 -0.39 -0.59 -12.85
CA LEU A 357 0.70 0.34 -12.60
C LEU A 357 0.25 1.80 -12.56
N SER A 358 -0.88 2.14 -13.22
CA SER A 358 -1.42 3.50 -13.18
C SER A 358 -1.76 3.97 -11.76
N LEU A 359 -2.09 3.04 -10.85
CA LEU A 359 -2.34 3.29 -9.43
C LEU A 359 -1.21 2.76 -8.52
N SER A 360 -0.03 2.48 -9.07
CA SER A 360 1.11 1.93 -8.33
C SER A 360 0.84 0.60 -7.63
N MET A 361 -0.02 -0.27 -8.19
CA MET A 361 -0.37 -1.56 -7.56
C MET A 361 0.79 -2.57 -7.55
N ASP A 362 1.94 -2.24 -8.12
CA ASP A 362 3.19 -3.00 -7.97
C ASP A 362 3.92 -2.73 -6.64
N HIS A 363 3.38 -1.84 -5.79
CA HIS A 363 3.84 -1.57 -4.42
C HIS A 363 2.61 -1.17 -3.58
N GLU A 364 2.14 -2.01 -2.68
CA GLU A 364 0.85 -1.83 -2.00
C GLU A 364 0.80 -0.58 -1.11
N ASP A 365 1.93 -0.20 -0.52
CA ASP A 365 2.07 0.97 0.31
C ASP A 365 2.03 2.28 -0.49
N VAL A 366 2.71 2.31 -1.63
CA VAL A 366 2.63 3.40 -2.59
C VAL A 366 1.22 3.49 -3.18
N MET A 367 0.56 2.36 -3.45
CA MET A 367 -0.82 2.33 -3.95
C MET A 367 -1.77 3.08 -3.00
N VAL A 368 -1.67 2.84 -1.68
CA VAL A 368 -2.52 3.54 -0.69
C VAL A 368 -2.28 5.06 -0.77
N GLY A 369 -1.02 5.50 -0.75
CA GLY A 369 -0.70 6.92 -0.89
C GLY A 369 -1.17 7.51 -2.23
N ARG A 370 -0.99 6.76 -3.33
CA ARG A 370 -1.36 7.18 -4.68
C ARG A 370 -2.86 7.39 -4.79
N VAL A 371 -3.65 6.46 -4.27
CA VAL A 371 -5.11 6.54 -4.31
C VAL A 371 -5.62 7.74 -3.51
N LEU A 372 -5.10 7.96 -2.29
CA LEU A 372 -5.45 9.14 -1.50
C LEU A 372 -5.06 10.45 -2.19
N HIS A 373 -3.94 10.46 -2.92
CA HIS A 373 -3.51 11.59 -3.74
C HIS A 373 -4.46 11.86 -4.91
N GLU A 374 -4.84 10.84 -5.69
CA GLU A 374 -5.77 10.96 -6.83
C GLU A 374 -7.15 11.45 -6.37
N MET A 375 -7.62 10.98 -5.22
CA MET A 375 -8.84 11.47 -4.58
C MET A 375 -8.74 12.91 -4.07
N ARG A 376 -7.54 13.51 -4.08
CA ARG A 376 -7.25 14.83 -3.52
C ARG A 376 -7.71 14.95 -2.07
N TYR A 377 -7.55 13.89 -1.28
CA TYR A 377 -8.00 13.88 0.11
C TYR A 377 -7.05 14.70 0.99
N LYS A 378 -7.33 16.00 1.11
CA LYS A 378 -6.47 17.00 1.81
C LYS A 378 -6.49 16.89 3.32
N ASP A 379 -7.43 16.12 3.87
CA ASP A 379 -7.65 16.03 5.30
C ASP A 379 -6.73 15.01 5.98
N VAL A 380 -6.02 14.15 5.23
CA VAL A 380 -5.10 13.17 5.83
C VAL A 380 -3.99 13.86 6.62
N VAL A 381 -3.77 13.36 7.84
CA VAL A 381 -2.72 13.82 8.75
C VAL A 381 -1.74 12.67 8.96
N PHE A 382 -0.50 12.89 8.52
CA PHE A 382 0.57 11.92 8.70
C PHE A 382 1.16 11.99 10.10
N PHE A 383 1.30 10.83 10.71
CA PHE A 383 2.08 10.62 11.92
C PHE A 383 3.25 9.70 11.52
N SER A 384 4.46 10.23 11.60
CA SER A 384 5.67 9.51 11.18
C SER A 384 6.40 8.96 12.38
N GLU A 385 6.80 7.71 12.27
CA GLU A 385 7.74 7.06 13.16
C GLU A 385 9.18 7.35 12.73
N ARG A 386 10.07 7.34 13.72
CA ARG A 386 11.52 7.42 13.48
C ARG A 386 12.12 6.02 13.37
N PRO A 387 13.26 5.87 12.67
CA PRO A 387 13.98 4.60 12.61
C PRO A 387 14.39 4.02 13.97
N CYS A 388 14.44 4.79 15.06
CA CYS A 388 14.68 4.23 16.40
C CYS A 388 13.50 3.37 16.92
N ARG A 389 12.32 3.47 16.32
CA ARG A 389 11.08 2.82 16.75
C ARG A 389 10.57 1.82 15.72
N PHE A 390 10.55 2.22 14.46
CA PHE A 390 10.11 1.39 13.33
C PHE A 390 11.30 1.25 12.37
N HIS A 391 11.86 0.06 12.26
CA HIS A 391 13.06 -0.18 11.46
C HIS A 391 13.17 -1.63 11.02
N ASP A 392 14.00 -1.81 10.00
CA ASP A 392 14.58 -3.09 9.68
C ASP A 392 15.73 -3.46 10.63
N VAL A 393 15.95 -4.75 10.88
CA VAL A 393 17.07 -5.22 11.71
C VAL A 393 18.27 -5.72 10.90
N HIS A 394 18.06 -6.30 9.71
CA HIS A 394 19.16 -6.89 8.91
C HIS A 394 19.39 -6.21 7.56
N GLU A 395 18.33 -5.84 6.86
CA GLU A 395 18.39 -5.30 5.51
C GLU A 395 17.21 -4.36 5.23
N GLY A 396 17.34 -3.44 4.28
CA GLY A 396 16.27 -2.50 3.94
C GLY A 396 16.53 -1.08 4.44
N LEU A 397 15.45 -0.37 4.80
CA LEU A 397 15.48 1.02 5.22
C LEU A 397 15.69 1.17 6.72
N GLY A 398 16.73 1.93 7.08
CA GLY A 398 16.95 2.34 8.47
C GLY A 398 17.41 1.19 9.37
N VAL A 399 18.16 0.24 8.80
CA VAL A 399 18.72 -0.95 9.47
C VAL A 399 19.36 -0.61 10.80
N ARG A 400 18.84 -1.18 11.89
CA ARG A 400 19.28 -0.94 13.26
C ARG A 400 19.06 -2.17 14.13
N ASN A 401 19.94 -2.36 15.10
CA ASN A 401 19.71 -3.33 16.17
C ASN A 401 18.45 -2.96 16.97
N ALA A 402 17.70 -3.98 17.39
CA ALA A 402 16.58 -3.79 18.30
C ALA A 402 17.05 -3.18 19.65
N THR A 403 16.32 -2.18 20.13
CA THR A 403 16.59 -1.46 21.38
C THR A 403 15.30 -1.36 22.21
N GLU A 404 15.39 -0.82 23.43
CA GLU A 404 14.22 -0.54 24.27
C GLU A 404 13.24 0.47 23.66
N SER A 405 13.64 1.21 22.63
CA SER A 405 12.75 2.12 21.89
C SER A 405 12.06 1.46 20.69
N SER A 406 12.47 0.25 20.29
CA SER A 406 11.86 -0.47 19.17
C SER A 406 10.40 -0.78 19.45
N VAL A 407 9.57 -0.62 18.43
CA VAL A 407 8.13 -0.92 18.43
C VAL A 407 7.79 -1.87 17.30
N VAL A 408 8.24 -1.57 16.08
CA VAL A 408 8.14 -2.46 14.92
C VAL A 408 9.56 -2.79 14.45
N VAL A 409 9.89 -4.08 14.49
CA VAL A 409 11.15 -4.61 13.97
C VAL A 409 10.81 -5.45 12.75
N HIS A 410 11.35 -5.11 11.59
CA HIS A 410 11.04 -5.74 10.31
C HIS A 410 12.25 -6.47 9.72
N HIS A 411 12.00 -7.37 8.76
CA HIS A 411 12.94 -8.38 8.26
C HIS A 411 13.54 -9.25 9.38
N VAL A 412 12.70 -9.67 10.33
CA VAL A 412 13.12 -10.51 11.47
C VAL A 412 13.40 -11.93 10.99
N TRP A 413 14.52 -12.51 11.43
CA TRP A 413 14.80 -13.92 11.18
C TRP A 413 13.95 -14.83 12.08
N GLU A 414 13.63 -16.04 11.61
CA GLU A 414 12.79 -16.98 12.36
C GLU A 414 13.32 -17.23 13.79
N SER A 415 14.66 -17.29 13.97
CA SER A 415 15.33 -17.50 15.26
C SER A 415 15.26 -16.31 16.23
N GLU A 416 14.86 -15.12 15.78
CA GLU A 416 14.90 -13.90 16.59
C GLU A 416 13.57 -13.54 17.23
N TYR A 417 12.46 -14.16 16.81
CA TYR A 417 11.13 -13.91 17.39
C TYR A 417 11.12 -14.16 18.90
N GLU A 418 11.72 -15.27 19.35
CA GLU A 418 11.81 -15.59 20.78
C GLU A 418 12.74 -14.60 21.51
N THR A 419 13.85 -14.21 20.91
CA THR A 419 14.78 -13.21 21.49
C THR A 419 14.10 -11.84 21.66
N LEU A 420 13.34 -11.40 20.68
CA LEU A 420 12.55 -10.16 20.75
C LEU A 420 11.43 -10.28 21.79
N MET A 421 10.79 -11.45 21.89
CA MET A 421 9.80 -11.72 22.92
C MET A 421 10.41 -11.70 24.32
N GLN A 422 11.60 -12.25 24.52
CA GLN A 422 12.30 -12.20 25.81
C GLN A 422 12.70 -10.78 26.18
N ARG A 423 13.14 -9.97 25.21
CA ARG A 423 13.47 -8.56 25.42
C ARG A 423 12.26 -7.75 25.87
N PHE A 424 11.14 -7.87 25.14
CA PHE A 424 9.98 -7.01 25.34
C PHE A 424 8.87 -7.62 26.19
N GLY A 425 8.96 -8.90 26.56
CA GLY A 425 7.89 -9.71 27.15
C GLY A 425 7.33 -9.19 28.48
N ASN A 426 8.13 -8.40 29.21
CA ASN A 426 7.72 -7.78 30.47
C ASN A 426 6.97 -6.45 30.29
N ASP A 427 6.79 -5.99 29.05
CA ASP A 427 6.07 -4.76 28.77
C ASP A 427 4.56 -4.98 28.89
N THR A 428 3.94 -4.36 29.90
CA THR A 428 2.50 -4.56 30.19
C THR A 428 1.70 -3.27 30.11
N SER A 429 2.32 -2.11 30.36
CA SER A 429 1.63 -0.82 30.34
C SER A 429 2.61 0.34 30.11
N PRO A 430 3.24 0.42 28.93
CA PRO A 430 4.19 1.48 28.64
C PRO A 430 3.50 2.84 28.51
N ALA A 431 4.22 3.91 28.83
CA ALA A 431 3.74 5.27 28.59
C ALA A 431 3.72 5.58 27.09
N PRO A 432 2.73 6.34 26.60
CA PRO A 432 2.70 6.76 25.22
C PRO A 432 3.88 7.68 24.90
N LYS A 433 4.42 7.57 23.70
CA LYS A 433 5.53 8.38 23.24
C LYS A 433 5.04 9.71 22.67
N ARG A 434 5.82 10.75 22.95
CA ARG A 434 5.51 12.11 22.49
C ARG A 434 5.77 12.21 21.00
N PHE A 435 5.01 13.08 20.34
CA PHE A 435 5.25 13.46 18.97
C PHE A 435 5.14 14.98 18.81
N ARG A 436 5.78 15.51 17.77
CA ARG A 436 5.80 16.95 17.48
C ARG A 436 5.54 17.24 16.02
N CYS A 437 4.86 18.35 15.72
CA CYS A 437 4.68 18.77 14.33
C CYS A 437 6.02 19.25 13.75
N SER A 438 6.38 18.74 12.57
CA SER A 438 7.54 19.14 11.79
C SER A 438 7.20 19.06 10.31
N LYS A 439 7.46 20.15 9.57
CA LYS A 439 7.29 20.21 8.10
C LYS A 439 5.90 19.81 7.56
N GLY A 440 4.85 19.92 8.37
CA GLY A 440 3.46 19.65 7.95
C GLY A 440 2.91 18.29 8.36
N TRP A 441 3.69 17.45 9.05
CA TRP A 441 3.25 16.20 9.66
C TRP A 441 3.72 16.10 11.11
N TYR A 442 3.26 15.10 11.85
CA TYR A 442 3.71 14.83 13.22
C TYR A 442 4.79 13.75 13.20
N ILE A 443 5.79 13.85 14.08
CA ILE A 443 6.89 12.88 14.19
C ILE A 443 7.02 12.43 15.63
N PHE A 444 6.99 11.11 15.87
CA PHE A 444 7.25 10.51 17.18
C PHE A 444 8.71 10.67 17.60
N ASP A 445 8.93 10.95 18.88
CA ASP A 445 10.25 10.99 19.50
C ASP A 445 10.77 9.57 19.76
N CYS A 446 12.10 9.42 19.75
CA CYS A 446 12.77 8.33 20.45
C CYS A 446 12.70 8.66 21.96
#